data_AF-A0A0G1F8A2-F1
#
_entry.id   AF-A0A0G1F8A2-F1
#
_cell.length_a   1.000
_cell.length_b   1.000
_cell.length_c   1.000
_cell.angle_alpha   90.00
_cell.angle_beta   90.00
_cell.angle_gamma   90.00
#
_symmetry.space_group_name_H-M   'P 1'
#
loop_
_entity.id
_entity.type
_entity.pdbx_description
1 polymer ?
#
loop_
_entity_poly.entity_id
_entity_poly.type
_entity_poly.pdbx_seq_one_letter_code
_entity_poly.pdbx_strand_id
1 'polypeptide(L)'
;YIHLNPLDFVAPEWRDRRIKDFKKAIDFINSYRWSSHIDYIGENNFPLVTQRKFLMNFFENEKKYKSSIEKWIKDMDIANIKDENMEKFMLE
;
A
#
# COMPACT_ATOMS: atom_id res chain seq x y z
N TYR A 1 0.82 1.10 -6.76
CA TYR A 1 0.43 2.49 -7.09
C TYR A 1 -1.09 2.66 -7.09
N ILE A 2 -1.86 2.20 -8.10
CA ILE A 2 -3.33 2.42 -8.16
C ILE A 2 -4.09 1.92 -6.92
N HIS A 3 -3.79 0.71 -6.44
CA HIS A 3 -4.42 0.15 -5.24
C HIS A 3 -4.13 0.93 -3.95
N LEU A 4 -3.17 1.85 -3.98
CA LEU A 4 -2.82 2.74 -2.86
C LEU A 4 -3.44 4.13 -2.98
N ASN A 5 -4.04 4.48 -4.14
CA ASN A 5 -4.71 5.77 -4.33
C ASN A 5 -5.70 6.13 -3.23
N PRO A 6 -6.50 5.19 -2.65
CA PRO A 6 -7.38 5.52 -1.55
C PRO A 6 -6.69 6.15 -0.32
N LEU A 7 -5.38 5.94 -0.14
CA LEU A 7 -4.63 6.56 0.96
C LEU A 7 -4.68 8.11 0.92
N ASP A 8 -5.02 8.72 -0.21
CA ASP A 8 -5.32 10.17 -0.30
C ASP A 8 -6.26 10.69 0.77
N PHE A 9 -7.23 9.87 1.17
CA PHE A 9 -8.25 10.29 2.12
C PHE A 9 -7.79 10.26 3.58
N VAL A 10 -6.76 9.47 3.91
CA VAL A 10 -6.42 9.15 5.32
C VAL A 10 -4.95 9.32 5.69
N ALA A 11 -4.06 9.35 4.70
CA ALA A 11 -2.61 9.47 4.84
C ALA A 11 -2.02 10.25 3.65
N PRO A 12 -2.46 11.49 3.36
CA PRO A 12 -2.12 12.23 2.14
C PRO A 12 -0.61 12.37 1.85
N GLU A 13 0.23 12.33 2.88
CA GLU A 13 1.69 12.33 2.79
C GLU A 13 2.29 11.07 2.13
N TRP A 14 1.49 10.03 1.87
CA TRP A 14 1.96 8.77 1.26
C TRP A 14 2.59 8.95 -0.11
N ARG A 15 2.22 10.00 -0.85
CA ARG A 15 2.86 10.36 -2.12
C ARG A 15 4.29 10.82 -1.97
N ASP A 16 4.61 11.44 -0.84
CA ASP A 16 5.97 11.78 -0.45
C ASP A 16 6.69 10.57 0.17
N ARG A 17 6.14 9.36 0.01
CA ARG A 17 6.63 8.11 0.61
C ARG A 17 6.67 8.16 2.14
N ARG A 18 5.72 8.86 2.77
CA ARG A 18 5.57 8.93 4.23
C ARG A 18 4.28 8.25 4.69
N ILE A 19 4.35 7.40 5.70
CA ILE A 19 3.19 6.76 6.32
C ILE A 19 3.33 6.88 7.83
N LYS A 20 2.58 7.78 8.46
CA LYS A 20 2.66 8.00 9.91
C LYS A 20 2.00 6.89 10.73
N ASP A 21 0.93 6.31 10.20
CA ASP A 21 0.18 5.24 10.85
C ASP A 21 -0.05 4.10 9.87
N PHE A 22 0.85 3.12 9.90
CA PHE A 22 0.80 1.93 9.07
C PHE A 22 -0.52 1.16 9.24
N LYS A 23 -0.99 0.99 10.48
CA LYS A 23 -2.18 0.21 10.78
C LYS A 23 -3.42 0.90 10.21
N LYS A 24 -3.57 2.21 10.42
CA LYS A 24 -4.66 3.00 9.83
C LYS A 24 -4.65 2.94 8.30
N ALA A 25 -3.47 3.05 7.68
CA ALA A 25 -3.34 2.97 6.22
C ALA A 25 -3.80 1.60 5.68
N ILE A 26 -3.36 0.50 6.29
CA ILE A 26 -3.76 -0.87 5.92
C ILE A 26 -5.26 -1.11 6.15
N ASP A 27 -5.76 -0.77 7.34
CA ASP A 27 -7.17 -0.95 7.70
C ASP A 27 -8.08 -0.18 6.71
N PHE A 28 -7.65 1.00 6.27
CA PHE A 28 -8.40 1.80 5.29
C PHE A 28 -8.42 1.18 3.90
N ILE A 29 -7.27 0.81 3.32
CA ILE A 29 -7.26 0.26 1.95
C ILE A 29 -7.95 -1.11 1.86
N ASN A 30 -7.93 -1.90 2.94
CA ASN A 30 -8.62 -3.19 3.03
C ASN A 30 -10.14 -3.03 3.13
N SER A 31 -10.65 -1.86 3.54
CA SER A 31 -12.08 -1.60 3.71
C SER A 31 -12.67 -0.62 2.68
N TYR A 32 -11.83 0.03 1.87
CA TYR A 32 -12.27 1.02 0.90
C TYR A 32 -12.97 0.39 -0.30
N ARG A 33 -14.32 0.42 -0.26
CA ARG A 33 -15.24 -0.19 -1.25
C ARG A 33 -14.89 0.12 -2.71
N TRP A 34 -14.44 1.34 -3.02
CA TRP A 34 -14.21 1.82 -4.39
C TRP A 34 -12.80 1.53 -4.92
N SER A 35 -12.28 0.33 -4.62
CA SER A 35 -10.99 -0.14 -5.12
C SER A 35 -11.06 -1.63 -5.45
N SER A 36 -10.42 -2.03 -6.55
CA SER A 36 -10.21 -3.45 -6.86
C SER A 36 -9.26 -4.13 -5.87
N HIS A 37 -8.54 -3.39 -5.02
CA HIS A 37 -7.64 -3.94 -4.01
C HIS A 37 -8.28 -5.08 -3.21
N ILE A 38 -9.54 -4.92 -2.80
CA ILE A 38 -10.31 -5.91 -2.03
C ILE A 38 -10.41 -7.24 -2.81
N ASP A 39 -10.67 -7.16 -4.11
CA ASP A 39 -10.69 -8.34 -5.01
C ASP A 39 -9.32 -9.01 -5.15
N TYR A 40 -8.22 -8.28 -4.98
CA TYR A 40 -6.86 -8.83 -5.05
C TYR A 40 -6.39 -9.47 -3.73
N ILE A 41 -7.00 -9.14 -2.60
CA ILE A 41 -6.73 -9.80 -1.31
C ILE A 41 -7.63 -11.02 -1.04
N GLY A 42 -8.46 -11.40 -2.01
CA GLY A 42 -9.31 -12.61 -1.96
C GLY A 42 -10.76 -12.37 -1.52
N GLU A 43 -11.18 -11.13 -1.35
CA GLU A 43 -12.55 -10.78 -0.94
C GLU A 43 -13.39 -10.34 -2.15
N ASN A 44 -14.68 -10.68 -2.18
CA ASN A 44 -15.55 -10.30 -3.29
C ASN A 44 -16.00 -8.84 -3.17
N ASN A 45 -15.57 -7.99 -4.12
CA ASN A 45 -15.95 -6.57 -4.16
C ASN A 45 -16.53 -6.16 -5.52
N PHE A 46 -15.75 -6.36 -6.58
CA PHE A 46 -16.11 -6.18 -7.98
C PHE A 46 -15.63 -7.36 -8.83
N PRO A 47 -15.99 -8.62 -8.48
CA PRO A 47 -15.38 -9.80 -9.08
C PRO A 47 -15.73 -9.98 -10.57
N LEU A 48 -16.81 -9.36 -11.04
CA LEU A 48 -17.32 -9.49 -12.41
C LEU A 48 -16.80 -8.41 -13.38
N VAL A 49 -16.21 -7.32 -12.87
CA VAL A 49 -15.81 -6.17 -13.70
C VAL A 49 -14.31 -5.88 -13.64
N THR A 50 -13.53 -6.75 -13.00
CA THR A 50 -12.07 -6.64 -12.88
C THR A 50 -11.37 -7.80 -13.58
N GLN A 51 -10.28 -7.50 -14.31
CA GLN A 51 -9.39 -8.53 -14.87
C GLN A 51 -8.17 -8.68 -13.95
N ARG A 52 -8.10 -9.79 -13.20
CA ARG A 52 -7.05 -10.01 -12.21
C ARG A 52 -5.91 -10.93 -12.67
N LYS A 53 -6.14 -11.80 -13.66
CA LYS A 53 -5.21 -12.85 -14.11
C LYS A 53 -3.80 -12.34 -14.40
N PHE A 54 -3.65 -11.24 -15.14
CA PHE A 54 -2.32 -10.74 -15.50
C PHE A 54 -1.49 -10.37 -14.26
N LEU A 55 -2.05 -9.57 -13.36
CA LEU A 55 -1.37 -9.16 -12.13
C LEU A 55 -1.23 -10.33 -11.15
N MET A 56 -2.21 -11.23 -11.05
CA MET A 56 -2.12 -12.41 -10.18
C MET A 56 -1.07 -13.41 -10.64
N ASN A 57 -0.79 -13.52 -11.94
CA ASN A 57 0.34 -14.30 -12.43
C ASN A 57 1.69 -13.72 -11.96
N PHE A 58 1.81 -12.39 -11.87
CA PHE A 58 3.01 -11.72 -11.35
C PHE A 58 3.15 -11.90 -9.84
N PHE A 59 2.06 -11.74 -9.09
CA PHE A 59 2.07 -11.85 -7.63
C PHE A 59 1.93 -13.30 -7.12
N GLU A 60 1.77 -14.29 -7.99
CA GLU A 60 1.51 -15.71 -7.69
C GLU A 60 0.13 -16.00 -7.06
N ASN A 61 -0.23 -15.32 -5.98
CA ASN A 61 -1.48 -15.52 -5.25
C ASN A 61 -1.86 -14.31 -4.37
N GLU A 62 -3.07 -14.36 -3.79
CA GLU A 62 -3.67 -13.25 -3.02
C GLU A 62 -2.84 -12.92 -1.77
N LYS A 63 -2.30 -13.94 -1.10
CA LYS A 63 -1.45 -13.78 0.07
C LYS A 63 -0.15 -13.05 -0.28
N LYS A 64 0.50 -13.45 -1.37
CA LYS A 64 1.74 -12.82 -1.86
C LYS A 64 1.50 -11.39 -2.34
N TYR A 65 0.39 -11.13 -3.04
CA TYR A 65 -0.03 -9.78 -3.38
C TYR A 65 -0.22 -8.91 -2.13
N LYS A 66 -1.00 -9.40 -1.15
CA LYS A 66 -1.28 -8.67 0.10
C LYS A 66 0.00 -8.34 0.86
N SER A 67 0.86 -9.33 1.08
CA SER A 67 2.17 -9.12 1.72
C SER A 67 3.06 -8.15 0.94
N SER A 68 2.97 -8.13 -0.40
CA SER A 68 3.74 -7.18 -1.22
C SER A 68 3.26 -5.74 -1.05
N ILE A 69 1.94 -5.53 -0.96
CA ILE A 69 1.33 -4.22 -0.68
C ILE A 69 1.67 -3.75 0.73
N GLU A 70 1.50 -4.62 1.74
CA GLU A 70 1.85 -4.32 3.12
C GLU A 70 3.33 -3.96 3.26
N LYS A 71 4.22 -4.75 2.64
CA LYS A 71 5.65 -4.44 2.62
C LYS A 71 5.94 -3.09 1.95
N TRP A 72 5.30 -2.79 0.81
CA TRP A 72 5.50 -1.51 0.12
C TRP A 72 5.16 -0.32 1.02
N ILE A 73 4.02 -0.37 1.73
CA ILE A 73 3.60 0.70 2.65
C ILE A 73 4.56 0.77 3.85
N LYS A 74 5.01 -0.36 4.39
CA LYS A 74 5.95 -0.40 5.51
C LYS A 74 7.33 0.14 5.14
N ASP A 75 7.80 -0.13 3.93
CA ASP A 75 9.10 0.35 3.44
C ASP A 75 9.11 1.88 3.21
N MET A 76 7.94 2.50 3.02
CA MET A 76 7.84 3.98 2.99
C MET A 76 8.32 4.58 4.31
N ASP A 77 7.88 4.03 5.44
CA ASP A 77 8.27 4.48 6.78
C ASP A 77 9.79 4.33 7.02
N ILE A 78 10.35 3.17 6.67
CA ILE A 78 11.79 2.88 6.85
C ILE A 78 12.67 3.81 6.01
N ALA A 79 12.25 4.17 4.80
CA ALA A 79 13.00 5.10 3.95
C ALA A 79 13.14 6.47 4.64
N ASN A 80 12.07 6.97 5.26
CA ASN A 80 12.11 8.26 5.96
C ASN A 80 13.07 8.25 7.14
N ILE A 81 13.09 7.17 7.94
CA ILE A 81 14.02 7.05 9.07
C ILE A 81 15.48 7.12 8.59
N LYS A 82 15.79 6.53 7.44
CA LYS A 82 17.16 6.60 6.88
C LYS A 82 17.49 8.02 6.41
N ASP A 83 16.56 8.68 5.73
CA ASP A 83 16.76 10.03 5.22
C ASP A 83 16.95 11.04 6.38
N GLU A 84 16.13 10.97 7.42
CA GLU A 84 16.26 11.83 8.62
C GLU A 84 17.60 11.63 9.35
N ASN A 85 18.06 10.39 9.49
CA ASN A 85 19.35 10.10 10.11
C ASN A 85 20.53 10.59 9.26
N MET A 86 20.41 10.50 7.93
CA MET A 86 21.42 11.03 7.01
C MET A 86 21.47 12.56 7.05
N GLU A 87 20.33 13.24 7.06
CA GLU A 87 20.26 14.71 7.21
C GLU A 87 20.88 15.16 8.53
N LYS A 88 20.56 14.48 9.63
CA LYS A 88 21.15 14.78 10.95
C LYS A 88 22.68 14.63 10.94
N PHE A 89 23.20 13.56 10.34
CA PHE A 89 24.64 13.35 10.21
C PHE A 89 25.34 14.42 9.34
N MET A 90 24.65 14.98 8.34
CA MET A 90 25.21 16.05 7.48
C MET A 90 25.21 17.43 8.15
N LEU A 91 24.49 17.61 9.25
CA LEU A 91 24.37 18.87 10.00
C LEU A 91 25.25 18.91 11.27
N GLU A 92 25.93 17.81 11.60
CA GLU A 92 26.95 17.71 12.66
C GLU A 92 28.37 17.87 12.08
#